data_AF-A0A3N6MZZ6-F1
#
_entry.id   AF-A0A3N6MZZ6-F1
#
_cell.length_a   1.000
_cell.length_b   1.000
_cell.length_c   1.000
_cell.angle_alpha   90.00
_cell.angle_beta   90.00
_cell.angle_gamma   90.00
#
_symmetry.space_group_name_H-M   'P 1'
#
loop_
_entity.id
_entity.type
_entity.pdbx_description
1 polymer ?
#
loop_
_entity_poly.entity_id
_entity_poly.type
_entity_poly.pdbx_seq_one_letter_code
_entity_poly.pdbx_strand_id
1 'polypeptide(L)'
;MRKEIPRSPRTIAKKQLNNQTTAAPSTGWFLRYGPLVISGVGVAISVFSLVISFTQNGPAILRNAQAAMRWYRTDHELTGFWTNDGEGIIDAQDWTTSTDDAVAFNLVVERGKVSGESTSNRFCKFSPYSRLGVDGVASGDRIDAMLYDYIGGKKVVFAVLQMVADRKRNVLTISPINQPAAMLPASFKLSKWAQPDPSMNPHLCLDFLSESAKRAEKLEQGKKQNTPSPSQ
;
A
#
# COMPACT_ATOMS: atom_id res chain seq x y z
N MET A 1 -0.93 -2.59 -102.18
CA MET A 1 -1.91 -3.36 -101.39
C MET A 1 -3.30 -3.15 -101.98
N ARG A 2 -3.90 -4.24 -102.48
CA ARG A 2 -5.34 -4.39 -102.81
C ARG A 2 -6.15 -4.26 -101.51
N LYS A 3 -7.44 -3.88 -101.41
CA LYS A 3 -8.62 -4.21 -102.23
C LYS A 3 -9.85 -3.45 -101.66
N GLU A 4 -10.86 -3.24 -102.51
CA GLU A 4 -12.32 -3.24 -102.25
C GLU A 4 -13.00 -2.12 -101.41
N ILE A 5 -13.63 -1.20 -102.17
CA ILE A 5 -14.94 -0.53 -101.93
C ILE A 5 -16.07 -1.59 -102.17
N PRO A 6 -17.42 -1.45 -101.94
CA PRO A 6 -18.30 -0.48 -101.25
C PRO A 6 -19.42 -1.12 -100.37
N ARG A 7 -20.29 -0.28 -99.74
CA ARG A 7 -21.77 -0.23 -99.95
C ARG A 7 -22.50 0.37 -98.72
N SER A 8 -23.30 1.42 -98.97
CA SER A 8 -24.48 1.76 -98.14
C SER A 8 -25.58 0.70 -98.41
N PRO A 9 -26.63 0.51 -97.56
CA PRO A 9 -27.69 1.50 -97.40
C PRO A 9 -28.49 1.46 -96.06
N ARG A 10 -29.39 2.44 -95.98
CA ARG A 10 -30.55 2.61 -95.08
C ARG A 10 -31.23 1.35 -94.52
N THR A 11 -31.95 1.64 -93.43
CA THR A 11 -33.19 1.02 -92.91
C THR A 11 -33.08 -0.31 -92.18
N ILE A 12 -33.35 -0.28 -90.86
CA ILE A 12 -34.33 -1.14 -90.18
C ILE A 12 -34.81 -0.45 -88.89
N ALA A 13 -36.14 -0.33 -88.80
CA ALA A 13 -37.01 -0.29 -87.61
C ALA A 13 -36.99 0.89 -86.61
N LYS A 14 -37.98 1.77 -86.80
CA LYS A 14 -38.80 2.32 -85.72
C LYS A 14 -39.46 1.19 -84.91
N LYS A 15 -39.08 1.05 -83.64
CA LYS A 15 -39.81 0.44 -82.49
C LYS A 15 -38.75 0.41 -81.38
N GLN A 16 -38.78 1.23 -80.33
CA GLN A 16 -39.80 1.19 -79.30
C GLN A 16 -39.91 2.54 -78.60
N LEU A 17 -40.99 3.24 -78.88
CA LEU A 17 -41.60 4.19 -77.96
C LEU A 17 -42.53 3.36 -77.06
N ASN A 18 -42.03 2.91 -75.91
CA ASN A 18 -42.79 2.69 -74.68
C ASN A 18 -41.95 1.90 -73.68
N ASN A 19 -42.07 2.31 -72.41
CA ASN A 19 -41.67 1.60 -71.20
C ASN A 19 -40.21 1.77 -70.75
N GLN A 20 -39.83 3.00 -70.44
CA GLN A 20 -38.98 3.24 -69.26
C GLN A 20 -39.63 4.30 -68.37
N THR A 21 -40.77 3.93 -67.78
CA THR A 21 -41.12 4.42 -66.45
C THR A 21 -40.14 3.73 -65.50
N THR A 22 -38.97 4.32 -65.30
CA THR A 22 -38.13 3.96 -64.15
C THR A 22 -38.93 4.31 -62.91
N ALA A 23 -39.59 3.31 -62.34
CA ALA A 23 -40.13 3.38 -61.00
C ALA A 23 -38.95 3.77 -60.10
N ALA A 24 -38.95 5.02 -59.63
CA ALA A 24 -38.15 5.40 -58.49
C ALA A 24 -38.49 4.37 -57.39
N PRO A 25 -37.51 3.64 -56.83
CA PRO A 25 -37.79 2.76 -55.70
C PRO A 25 -38.44 3.64 -54.64
N SER A 26 -39.59 3.22 -54.12
CA SER A 26 -40.40 3.97 -53.17
C SER A 26 -39.60 4.23 -51.89
N THR A 27 -38.87 5.35 -51.92
CA THR A 27 -38.08 5.94 -50.85
C THR A 27 -38.94 6.49 -49.71
N GLY A 28 -40.21 6.06 -49.61
CA GLY A 28 -41.14 6.51 -48.58
C GLY A 28 -40.96 5.79 -47.24
N TRP A 29 -40.55 4.52 -47.22
CA TRP A 29 -40.45 3.78 -45.96
C TRP A 29 -39.12 4.02 -45.22
N PHE A 30 -38.01 4.14 -45.96
CA PHE A 30 -36.69 4.43 -45.38
C PHE A 30 -36.59 5.84 -44.77
N LEU A 31 -37.24 6.85 -45.35
CA LEU A 31 -37.30 8.20 -44.75
C LEU A 31 -38.18 8.28 -43.50
N ARG A 32 -39.16 7.36 -43.36
CA ARG A 32 -40.13 7.36 -42.26
C ARG A 32 -39.71 6.50 -41.07
N TYR A 33 -38.90 5.47 -41.28
CA TYR A 33 -38.40 4.58 -40.22
C TYR A 33 -36.87 4.49 -40.11
N GLY A 34 -36.13 5.04 -41.08
CA GLY A 34 -34.65 5.03 -41.10
C GLY A 34 -33.98 5.59 -39.84
N PRO A 35 -34.44 6.71 -39.26
CA PRO A 35 -33.85 7.24 -38.02
C PRO A 35 -34.01 6.29 -36.82
N LEU A 36 -35.14 5.56 -36.74
CA LEU A 36 -35.42 4.61 -35.65
C LEU A 36 -34.60 3.31 -35.79
N VAL A 37 -34.40 2.83 -37.02
CA VAL A 37 -33.61 1.61 -37.28
C VAL A 37 -32.11 1.86 -37.08
N ILE A 38 -31.59 3.03 -37.49
CA ILE A 38 -30.18 3.42 -37.27
C ILE A 38 -29.90 3.59 -35.77
N SER A 39 -30.84 4.14 -35.00
CA SER A 39 -30.73 4.29 -33.55
C SER A 39 -30.69 2.95 -32.81
N GLY A 40 -31.50 1.96 -33.21
CA GLY A 40 -31.55 0.65 -32.55
C GLY A 40 -30.29 -0.19 -32.81
N VAL A 41 -29.79 -0.18 -34.05
CA VAL A 41 -28.58 -0.91 -34.44
C VAL A 41 -27.32 -0.29 -33.80
N GLY A 42 -27.24 1.03 -33.69
CA GLY A 42 -26.13 1.71 -33.02
C GLY A 42 -26.04 1.38 -31.52
N VAL A 43 -27.17 1.37 -30.81
CA VAL A 43 -27.22 0.96 -29.40
C VAL A 43 -26.85 -0.52 -29.25
N ALA A 44 -27.36 -1.39 -30.12
CA ALA A 44 -27.00 -2.82 -30.07
C ALA A 44 -25.49 -3.06 -30.28
N ILE A 45 -24.86 -2.40 -31.25
CA ILE A 45 -23.41 -2.55 -31.52
C ILE A 45 -22.58 -2.02 -30.34
N SER A 46 -22.97 -0.89 -29.74
CA SER A 46 -22.26 -0.32 -28.58
C SER A 46 -22.36 -1.20 -27.34
N VAL A 47 -23.53 -1.77 -27.05
CA VAL A 47 -23.72 -2.73 -25.94
C VAL A 47 -22.94 -4.02 -26.22
N PHE A 48 -22.98 -4.54 -27.45
CA PHE A 48 -22.25 -5.75 -27.80
C PHE A 48 -20.73 -5.57 -27.70
N SER A 49 -20.21 -4.43 -28.11
CA SER A 49 -18.77 -4.09 -27.99
C SER A 49 -18.32 -3.96 -26.53
N LEU A 50 -19.18 -3.41 -25.66
CA LEU A 50 -18.95 -3.35 -24.22
C LEU A 50 -18.90 -4.76 -23.61
N VAL A 51 -19.83 -5.64 -24.00
CA VAL A 51 -19.90 -7.04 -23.54
C VAL A 51 -18.69 -7.84 -24.02
N ILE A 52 -18.22 -7.66 -25.26
CA ILE A 52 -16.99 -8.31 -25.76
C ILE A 52 -15.77 -7.83 -24.98
N SER A 53 -15.68 -6.52 -24.72
CA SER A 53 -14.58 -5.94 -23.94
C SER A 53 -14.57 -6.46 -22.49
N PHE A 54 -15.74 -6.61 -21.86
CA PHE A 54 -15.87 -7.21 -20.52
C PHE A 54 -15.70 -8.74 -20.53
N THR A 55 -16.02 -9.47 -21.59
CA THR A 55 -15.78 -10.92 -21.63
C THR A 55 -14.31 -11.25 -21.87
N GLN A 56 -13.60 -10.45 -22.70
CA GLN A 56 -12.18 -10.64 -22.94
C GLN A 56 -11.31 -10.10 -21.80
N ASN A 57 -11.61 -8.90 -21.29
CA ASN A 57 -10.78 -8.24 -20.26
C ASN A 57 -11.40 -8.24 -18.86
N GLY A 58 -12.68 -8.54 -18.70
CA GLY A 58 -13.37 -8.52 -17.40
C GLY A 58 -12.75 -9.44 -16.35
N PRO A 59 -12.33 -10.69 -16.68
CA PRO A 59 -11.61 -11.52 -15.72
C PRO A 59 -10.32 -10.88 -15.22
N ALA A 60 -9.58 -10.18 -16.08
CA ALA A 60 -8.35 -9.47 -15.70
C ALA A 60 -8.64 -8.20 -14.89
N ILE A 61 -9.65 -7.42 -15.28
CA ILE A 61 -10.11 -6.22 -14.55
C ILE A 61 -10.59 -6.60 -13.14
N LEU A 62 -11.37 -7.67 -13.00
CA LEU A 62 -11.84 -8.17 -11.71
C LEU A 62 -10.69 -8.66 -10.83
N ARG A 63 -9.72 -9.38 -11.39
CA ARG A 63 -8.51 -9.82 -10.65
C ARG A 63 -7.67 -8.63 -10.19
N ASN A 64 -7.49 -7.62 -11.03
CA ASN A 64 -6.75 -6.41 -10.69
C ASN A 64 -7.47 -5.58 -9.63
N ALA A 65 -8.80 -5.45 -9.71
CA ALA A 65 -9.60 -4.79 -8.70
C ALA A 65 -9.55 -5.53 -7.35
N GLN A 66 -9.63 -6.87 -7.37
CA GLN A 66 -9.46 -7.68 -6.16
C GLN A 66 -8.06 -7.56 -5.57
N ALA A 67 -7.02 -7.53 -6.40
CA ALA A 67 -5.64 -7.33 -5.95
C ALA A 67 -5.47 -5.93 -5.33
N ALA A 68 -5.97 -4.88 -5.99
CA ALA A 68 -5.94 -3.52 -5.47
C ALA A 68 -6.70 -3.40 -4.13
N MET A 69 -7.87 -4.03 -4.02
CA MET A 69 -8.66 -3.99 -2.79
C MET A 69 -7.99 -4.78 -1.65
N ARG A 70 -7.32 -5.90 -1.96
CA ARG A 70 -6.49 -6.64 -0.99
C ARG A 70 -5.30 -5.80 -0.50
N TRP A 71 -4.63 -5.08 -1.39
CA TRP A 71 -3.53 -4.19 -1.02
C TRP A 71 -4.02 -3.05 -0.14
N TYR A 72 -5.07 -2.36 -0.57
CA TYR A 72 -5.68 -1.28 0.20
C TYR A 72 -6.09 -1.71 1.62
N ARG A 73 -6.70 -2.90 1.74
CA ARG A 73 -7.06 -3.46 3.04
C ARG A 73 -5.84 -3.80 3.90
N THR A 74 -4.82 -4.40 3.29
CA THR A 74 -3.57 -4.77 3.98
C THR A 74 -2.85 -3.52 4.50
N ASP A 75 -2.79 -2.47 3.69
CA ASP A 75 -2.20 -1.18 4.04
C ASP A 75 -2.88 -0.59 5.30
N HIS A 76 -4.21 -0.60 5.36
CA HIS A 76 -4.97 -0.09 6.50
C HIS A 76 -4.82 -0.96 7.77
N GLU A 77 -4.72 -2.28 7.61
CA GLU A 77 -4.54 -3.21 8.73
C GLU A 77 -3.14 -3.09 9.36
N LEU A 78 -2.11 -2.81 8.55
CA LEU A 78 -0.73 -2.64 9.03
C LEU A 78 -0.43 -1.23 9.59
N THR A 79 -1.14 -0.22 9.08
CA THR A 79 -1.01 1.16 9.56
C THR A 79 -1.50 1.29 11.00
N GLY A 80 -0.71 1.93 11.85
CA GLY A 80 -1.06 2.23 13.24
C GLY A 80 0.12 2.20 14.20
N PHE A 81 -0.20 2.33 15.48
CA PHE A 81 0.75 2.25 16.58
C PHE A 81 0.85 0.81 17.08
N TRP A 82 2.08 0.34 17.25
CA TRP A 82 2.45 -1.01 17.66
C TRP A 82 3.38 -0.91 18.86
N THR A 83 3.13 -1.67 19.92
CA THR A 83 3.95 -1.63 21.14
C THR A 83 3.98 -3.00 21.81
N ASN A 84 5.00 -3.25 22.61
CA ASN A 84 5.13 -4.47 23.41
C ASN A 84 4.46 -4.37 24.80
N ASP A 85 3.78 -3.26 25.08
CA ASP A 85 2.98 -3.04 26.31
C ASP A 85 1.56 -3.64 26.21
N GLY A 86 1.39 -4.70 25.42
CA GLY A 86 0.10 -5.28 25.09
C GLY A 86 -0.43 -6.27 26.11
N GLU A 87 -0.75 -5.82 27.32
CA GLU A 87 -1.38 -6.69 28.33
C GLU A 87 -2.67 -7.33 27.75
N GLY A 88 -2.73 -8.67 27.75
CA GLY A 88 -3.92 -9.42 27.30
C GLY A 88 -4.04 -9.68 25.79
N ILE A 89 -3.16 -9.13 24.93
CA ILE A 89 -3.12 -9.44 23.48
C ILE A 89 -1.94 -10.35 23.13
N ILE A 90 -0.81 -10.15 23.79
CA ILE A 90 0.37 -11.00 23.67
C ILE A 90 0.37 -12.00 24.83
N ASP A 91 0.76 -13.25 24.56
CA ASP A 91 0.90 -14.27 25.61
C ASP A 91 1.91 -13.81 26.67
N ALA A 92 1.64 -14.08 27.95
CA ALA A 92 2.49 -13.65 29.07
C ALA A 92 3.91 -14.27 29.09
N GLN A 93 4.24 -15.16 28.16
CA GLN A 93 5.61 -15.62 27.97
C GLN A 93 6.38 -14.75 26.95
N ASP A 94 5.64 -14.03 26.10
CA ASP A 94 6.15 -13.26 24.96
C ASP A 94 6.05 -11.74 25.17
N TRP A 95 5.39 -11.27 26.22
CA TRP A 95 5.44 -9.87 26.63
C TRP A 95 6.84 -9.51 27.17
N THR A 96 7.29 -8.29 26.93
CA THR A 96 8.48 -7.78 27.61
C THR A 96 8.09 -7.33 29.01
N THR A 97 8.46 -8.11 30.02
CA THR A 97 8.27 -7.75 31.43
C THR A 97 9.21 -6.64 31.91
N SER A 98 10.21 -6.28 31.10
CA SER A 98 11.23 -5.29 31.44
C SER A 98 10.98 -3.99 30.70
N THR A 99 10.88 -2.89 31.44
CA THR A 99 10.83 -1.52 30.90
C THR A 99 12.04 -1.23 30.00
N ASP A 100 13.20 -1.85 30.24
CA ASP A 100 14.39 -1.67 29.41
C ASP A 100 14.21 -2.18 27.98
N ASP A 101 13.28 -3.11 27.78
CA ASP A 101 12.99 -3.75 26.49
C ASP A 101 11.79 -3.13 25.78
N ALA A 102 11.24 -2.04 26.32
CA ALA A 102 10.12 -1.34 25.70
C ALA A 102 10.49 -0.85 24.29
N VAL A 103 9.62 -1.17 23.33
CA VAL A 103 9.78 -0.85 21.91
C VAL A 103 8.41 -0.48 21.35
N ALA A 104 8.35 0.61 20.60
CA ALA A 104 7.15 1.02 19.89
C ALA A 104 7.45 1.41 18.44
N PHE A 105 6.46 1.21 17.58
CA PHE A 105 6.49 1.57 16.17
C PHE A 105 5.20 2.29 15.81
N ASN A 106 5.31 3.42 15.12
CA ASN A 106 4.18 4.10 14.49
C ASN A 106 4.36 3.95 12.98
N LEU A 107 3.60 3.03 12.39
CA LEU A 107 3.73 2.64 10.98
C LEU A 107 2.62 3.25 10.14
N VAL A 108 3.00 3.73 8.96
CA VAL A 108 2.10 4.13 7.87
C VAL A 108 2.44 3.27 6.67
N VAL A 109 1.45 2.52 6.18
CA VAL A 109 1.60 1.67 5.01
C VAL A 109 0.70 2.20 3.91
N GLU A 110 1.29 2.55 2.76
CA GLU A 110 0.56 3.00 1.58
C GLU A 110 1.12 2.35 0.33
N ARG A 111 0.26 1.65 -0.42
CA ARG A 111 0.59 0.94 -1.67
C ARG A 111 1.78 -0.02 -1.46
N GLY A 112 1.78 -0.74 -0.34
CA GLY A 112 2.86 -1.64 0.04
C GLY A 112 4.18 -0.97 0.45
N LYS A 113 4.28 0.36 0.47
CA LYS A 113 5.44 1.06 1.07
C LYS A 113 5.17 1.29 2.55
N VAL A 114 6.16 0.97 3.38
CA VAL A 114 6.10 1.18 4.82
C VAL A 114 6.97 2.37 5.18
N SER A 115 6.42 3.31 5.94
CA SER A 115 7.14 4.44 6.51
C SER A 115 6.71 4.63 7.96
N GLY A 116 7.48 5.36 8.75
CA GLY A 116 7.09 5.63 10.14
C GLY A 116 8.24 6.05 11.03
N GLU A 117 8.01 5.87 12.32
CA GLU A 117 9.00 6.07 13.37
C GLU A 117 8.99 4.88 14.35
N SER A 118 10.13 4.65 14.99
CA SER A 118 10.30 3.63 16.02
C SER A 118 11.04 4.22 17.21
N THR A 119 10.73 3.71 18.39
CA THR A 119 11.36 4.09 19.65
C THR A 119 11.72 2.83 20.43
N SER A 120 12.85 2.86 21.13
CA SER A 120 13.30 1.74 21.97
C SER A 120 14.11 2.25 23.15
N ASN A 121 13.78 1.78 24.35
CA ASN A 121 14.52 2.13 25.56
C ASN A 121 15.99 1.69 25.53
N ARG A 122 16.29 0.56 24.89
CA ARG A 122 17.68 0.13 24.66
C ARG A 122 18.43 1.12 23.77
N PHE A 123 17.81 1.62 22.70
CA PHE A 123 18.43 2.62 21.82
C PHE A 123 18.65 3.98 22.52
N CYS A 124 17.71 4.39 23.39
CA CYS A 124 17.83 5.62 24.20
C CYS A 124 19.10 5.65 25.07
N LYS A 125 19.67 4.48 25.43
CA LYS A 125 20.91 4.39 26.22
C LYS A 125 22.15 4.80 25.42
N PHE A 126 22.10 4.69 24.08
CA PHE A 126 23.25 4.93 23.20
C PHE A 126 23.13 6.23 22.41
N SER A 127 21.92 6.76 22.25
CA SER A 127 21.64 7.94 21.46
C SER A 127 20.75 8.91 22.21
N PRO A 128 21.05 10.23 22.21
CA PRO A 128 20.14 11.25 22.72
C PRO A 128 18.90 11.41 21.81
N TYR A 129 18.97 10.90 20.58
CA TYR A 129 17.84 10.87 19.67
C TYR A 129 16.90 9.75 20.03
N SER A 130 15.65 10.10 20.30
CA SER A 130 14.68 9.17 20.85
C SER A 130 13.95 8.32 19.83
N ARG A 131 14.09 8.66 18.54
CA ARG A 131 13.33 8.06 17.45
C ARG A 131 14.22 7.74 16.26
N LEU A 132 13.94 6.59 15.66
CA LEU A 132 14.52 6.19 14.38
C LEU A 132 13.41 6.17 13.34
N GLY A 133 13.69 6.71 12.15
CA GLY A 133 12.81 6.57 11.01
C GLY A 133 12.68 5.11 10.58
N VAL A 134 11.50 4.73 10.13
CA VAL A 134 11.20 3.42 9.54
C VAL A 134 10.94 3.61 8.06
N ASP A 135 11.56 2.76 7.23
CA ASP A 135 11.35 2.72 5.78
C ASP A 135 11.41 1.26 5.32
N GLY A 136 10.51 0.84 4.44
CA GLY A 136 10.40 -0.57 4.09
C GLY A 136 9.33 -0.89 3.06
N VAL A 137 9.12 -2.18 2.84
CA VAL A 137 8.15 -2.71 1.89
C VAL A 137 7.35 -3.84 2.54
N ALA A 138 6.04 -3.79 2.38
CA ALA A 138 5.11 -4.83 2.80
C ALA A 138 4.74 -5.72 1.60
N SER A 139 4.72 -7.03 1.82
CA SER A 139 4.29 -8.04 0.87
C SER A 139 3.46 -9.12 1.59
N GLY A 140 2.14 -9.00 1.48
CA GLY A 140 1.21 -9.84 2.23
C GLY A 140 1.32 -9.59 3.74
N ASP A 141 1.67 -10.63 4.50
CA ASP A 141 1.87 -10.57 5.95
C ASP A 141 3.30 -10.22 6.35
N ARG A 142 4.22 -10.11 5.39
CA ARG A 142 5.64 -9.85 5.66
C ARG A 142 5.98 -8.39 5.39
N ILE A 143 6.81 -7.82 6.24
CA ILE A 143 7.39 -6.49 6.06
C ILE A 143 8.91 -6.62 6.18
N ASP A 144 9.63 -6.17 5.17
CA ASP A 144 11.08 -5.99 5.27
C ASP A 144 11.33 -4.48 5.41
N ALA A 145 11.93 -4.06 6.54
CA ALA A 145 12.09 -2.65 6.89
C ALA A 145 13.49 -2.35 7.42
N MET A 146 13.86 -1.08 7.41
CA MET A 146 15.09 -0.57 8.00
C MET A 146 14.79 0.55 8.99
N LEU A 147 15.56 0.59 10.08
CA LEU A 147 15.61 1.70 11.01
C LEU A 147 16.76 2.61 10.63
N TYR A 148 16.51 3.91 10.51
CA TYR A 148 17.51 4.87 10.07
C TYR A 148 17.38 6.22 10.77
N ASP A 149 18.44 7.02 10.69
CA ASP A 149 18.42 8.44 11.04
C ASP A 149 19.28 9.24 10.04
N TYR A 150 19.19 10.56 10.06
CA TYR A 150 20.05 11.45 9.28
C TYR A 150 21.13 12.07 10.15
N ILE A 151 22.37 11.59 10.01
CA ILE A 151 23.54 12.12 10.73
C ILE A 151 24.42 12.88 9.74
N GLY A 152 24.61 14.18 9.99
CA GLY A 152 25.40 15.04 9.10
C GLY A 152 24.84 15.12 7.67
N GLY A 153 23.51 15.07 7.53
CA GLY A 153 22.82 15.11 6.24
C GLY A 153 22.85 13.79 5.45
N LYS A 154 23.41 12.70 6.01
CA LYS A 154 23.46 11.38 5.38
C LYS A 154 22.53 10.41 6.09
N LYS A 155 21.78 9.60 5.33
CA LYS A 155 20.97 8.50 5.86
C LYS A 155 21.90 7.41 6.40
N VAL A 156 21.83 7.15 7.70
CA VAL A 156 22.56 6.10 8.40
C VAL A 156 21.57 5.04 8.83
N VAL A 157 21.78 3.80 8.38
CA VAL A 157 20.93 2.66 8.74
C VAL A 157 21.47 2.03 10.02
N PHE A 158 20.61 1.92 11.02
CA PHE A 158 20.91 1.32 12.32
C PHE A 158 20.47 -0.14 12.41
N ALA A 159 19.34 -0.51 11.80
CA ALA A 159 18.92 -1.89 11.78
C ALA A 159 18.17 -2.25 10.51
N VAL A 160 18.23 -3.53 10.16
CA VAL A 160 17.38 -4.17 9.15
C VAL A 160 16.52 -5.18 9.88
N LEU A 161 15.22 -5.10 9.64
CA LEU A 161 14.20 -5.85 10.34
C LEU A 161 13.39 -6.68 9.35
N GLN A 162 13.07 -7.91 9.75
CA GLN A 162 11.96 -8.65 9.17
C GLN A 162 10.80 -8.59 10.17
N MET A 163 9.61 -8.27 9.69
CA MET A 163 8.40 -8.28 10.48
C MET A 163 7.36 -9.19 9.84
N VAL A 164 6.58 -9.87 10.67
CA VAL A 164 5.50 -10.77 10.24
C VAL A 164 4.24 -10.40 11.03
N ALA A 165 3.19 -10.01 10.31
CA ALA A 165 1.92 -9.59 10.87
C ALA A 165 0.94 -10.76 10.98
N ASP A 166 0.49 -11.07 12.20
CA ASP A 166 -0.72 -11.85 12.45
C ASP A 166 -1.91 -10.88 12.57
N ARG A 167 -2.59 -10.67 11.45
CA ARG A 167 -3.73 -9.75 11.35
C ARG A 167 -4.96 -10.21 12.12
N LYS A 168 -5.09 -11.51 12.41
CA LYS A 168 -6.23 -12.01 13.20
C LYS A 168 -6.07 -11.66 14.67
N ARG A 169 -4.83 -11.70 15.15
CA ARG A 169 -4.47 -11.40 16.54
C ARG A 169 -4.04 -9.96 16.76
N ASN A 170 -3.88 -9.17 15.70
CA ASN A 170 -3.28 -7.83 15.74
C ASN A 170 -1.89 -7.85 16.38
N VAL A 171 -1.07 -8.82 16.00
CA VAL A 171 0.29 -8.99 16.51
C VAL A 171 1.30 -8.82 15.37
N LEU A 172 2.38 -8.09 15.62
CA LEU A 172 3.52 -7.93 14.73
C LEU A 172 4.74 -8.58 15.38
N THR A 173 5.23 -9.66 14.79
CA THR A 173 6.47 -10.31 15.24
C THR A 173 7.64 -9.67 14.52
N ILE A 174 8.66 -9.22 15.24
CA ILE A 174 9.83 -8.53 14.70
C ILE A 174 11.08 -9.36 14.98
N SER A 175 11.89 -9.55 13.95
CA SER A 175 13.16 -10.24 13.99
C SER A 175 14.23 -9.37 13.33
N PRO A 176 15.11 -8.73 14.11
CA PRO A 176 16.24 -7.99 13.55
C PRO A 176 17.18 -8.94 12.78
N ILE A 177 17.46 -8.60 11.52
CA ILE A 177 18.41 -9.32 10.66
C ILE A 177 19.83 -8.81 10.90
N ASN A 178 19.96 -7.48 10.99
CA ASN A 178 21.23 -6.81 11.24
C ASN A 178 20.96 -5.61 12.15
N GLN A 179 21.72 -5.48 13.23
CA GLN A 179 21.69 -4.36 14.14
C GLN A 179 22.99 -4.32 14.96
N PRO A 180 23.45 -3.15 15.43
CA PRO A 180 24.45 -3.04 16.47
C PRO A 180 24.08 -3.86 17.70
N ALA A 181 25.10 -4.34 18.42
CA ALA A 181 24.89 -5.16 19.60
C ALA A 181 23.94 -4.48 20.61
N ALA A 182 22.90 -5.20 21.00
CA ALA A 182 21.91 -4.81 22.01
C ALA A 182 21.02 -3.59 21.68
N MET A 183 20.90 -3.16 20.43
CA MET A 183 19.99 -2.06 20.07
C MET A 183 18.51 -2.41 20.25
N LEU A 184 18.09 -3.60 19.82
CA LEU A 184 16.76 -4.16 20.00
C LEU A 184 16.88 -5.59 20.57
N PRO A 185 15.81 -6.13 21.18
CA PRO A 185 15.73 -7.54 21.51
C PRO A 185 15.94 -8.44 20.27
N ALA A 186 16.43 -9.67 20.48
CA ALA A 186 16.74 -10.59 19.38
C ALA A 186 15.51 -11.03 18.57
N SER A 187 14.35 -11.10 19.23
CA SER A 187 13.03 -11.26 18.62
C SER A 187 12.01 -10.76 19.62
N PHE A 188 10.94 -10.11 19.15
CA PHE A 188 9.90 -9.58 20.02
C PHE A 188 8.58 -9.44 19.27
N LYS A 189 7.48 -9.40 20.03
CA LYS A 189 6.13 -9.20 19.50
C LYS A 189 5.61 -7.85 19.94
N LEU A 190 4.92 -7.17 19.04
CA LEU A 190 4.17 -5.95 19.30
C LEU A 190 2.69 -6.22 19.06
N SER A 191 1.82 -5.66 19.89
CA SER A 191 0.38 -5.64 19.64
C SER A 191 0.00 -4.31 19.01
N LYS A 192 -1.04 -4.32 18.17
CA LYS A 192 -1.63 -3.10 17.65
C LYS A 192 -2.41 -2.42 18.76
N TRP A 193 -2.10 -1.16 19.01
CA TRP A 193 -2.77 -0.37 20.03
C TRP A 193 -4.09 0.19 19.49
N ALA A 194 -5.19 -0.04 20.21
CA ALA A 194 -6.55 0.24 19.73
C ALA A 194 -6.99 1.72 19.84
N GLN A 195 -6.39 2.50 20.73
CA GLN A 195 -6.70 3.93 20.91
C GLN A 195 -5.46 4.68 21.39
N PRO A 196 -4.86 5.64 20.66
CA PRO A 196 -3.69 6.36 21.16
C PRO A 196 -3.99 6.95 22.54
N ASP A 197 -3.47 6.34 23.59
CA ASP A 197 -3.69 6.81 24.94
C ASP A 197 -2.84 8.08 25.08
N PRO A 198 -3.43 9.25 25.38
CA PRO A 198 -2.66 10.47 25.60
C PRO A 198 -1.66 10.36 26.76
N SER A 199 -1.79 9.34 27.62
CA SER A 199 -0.83 9.02 28.69
C SER A 199 0.39 8.22 28.19
N MET A 200 0.28 7.55 27.04
CA MET A 200 1.39 6.81 26.46
C MET A 200 2.34 7.80 25.80
N ASN A 201 3.29 8.24 26.62
CA ASN A 201 4.20 9.29 26.29
C ASN A 201 5.03 8.88 25.05
N PRO A 202 4.97 9.60 23.91
CA PRO A 202 5.88 9.37 22.79
C PRO A 202 7.34 9.74 23.12
N HIS A 203 7.61 9.93 24.41
CA HIS A 203 8.88 10.18 25.04
C HIS A 203 9.33 9.02 25.94
N LEU A 204 9.16 7.76 25.48
CA LEU A 204 9.83 6.58 26.08
C LEU A 204 11.27 6.88 26.54
N CYS A 205 12.03 7.63 25.74
CA CYS A 205 13.36 8.08 26.14
C CYS A 205 13.40 9.17 27.24
N LEU A 206 12.50 10.18 27.26
CA LEU A 206 12.56 11.18 28.35
C LEU A 206 12.17 10.57 29.69
N ASP A 207 11.18 9.67 29.69
CA ASP A 207 10.77 9.01 30.92
C ASP A 207 11.93 8.14 31.44
N PHE A 208 12.57 7.37 30.56
CA PHE A 208 13.78 6.60 30.88
C PHE A 208 14.93 7.49 31.40
N LEU A 209 15.21 8.61 30.74
CA LEU A 209 16.27 9.54 31.15
C LEU A 209 15.95 10.18 32.52
N SER A 210 14.69 10.55 32.76
CA SER A 210 14.26 11.13 34.03
C SER A 210 14.32 10.13 35.18
N GLU A 211 13.95 8.87 34.94
CA GLU A 211 14.01 7.81 35.94
C GLU A 211 15.46 7.40 36.24
N SER A 212 16.30 7.35 35.20
CA SER A 212 17.74 7.11 35.33
C SER A 212 18.42 8.21 36.15
N ALA A 213 18.06 9.48 35.92
CA ALA A 213 18.57 10.61 36.69
C ALA A 213 18.18 10.51 38.18
N LYS A 214 16.91 10.18 38.48
CA LYS A 214 16.43 9.96 39.86
C LYS A 214 17.16 8.81 40.55
N ARG A 215 17.41 7.70 39.85
CA ARG A 215 18.17 6.56 40.41
C ARG A 215 19.62 6.93 40.71
N ALA A 216 20.26 7.68 39.82
CA ALA A 216 21.63 8.16 40.02
C ALA A 216 21.73 9.10 41.23
N GLU A 217 20.78 10.02 41.39
CA GLU A 217 20.72 10.93 42.55
C GLU A 217 20.55 10.16 43.86
N LYS A 218 19.69 9.14 43.89
CA LYS A 218 19.49 8.29 45.07
C LYS A 218 20.75 7.50 45.46
N LEU A 219 21.51 7.01 44.48
CA LEU A 219 22.79 6.32 44.70
C LEU A 219 23.85 7.27 45.25
N GLU A 220 23.94 8.49 44.74
CA GLU A 220 24.82 9.54 45.26
C GLU A 220 24.49 9.91 46.72
N GLN A 221 23.20 10.06 47.03
CA GLN A 221 22.75 10.37 48.39
C GLN A 221 23.06 9.23 49.37
N GLY A 222 22.89 7.98 48.95
CA GLY A 222 23.27 6.81 49.76
C GLY A 222 24.78 6.72 50.03
N LYS A 223 25.62 7.13 49.07
CA LYS A 223 27.09 7.12 49.24
C LYS A 223 27.57 8.19 50.22
N LYS A 224 26.94 9.36 50.25
CA LYS A 224 27.25 10.44 51.22
C LYS A 224 26.92 10.07 52.67
N GLN A 225 25.89 9.25 52.90
CA GLN A 225 25.52 8.81 54.25
C GLN A 225 26.45 7.72 54.82
N ASN A 226 27.13 6.96 53.95
CA ASN A 226 28.02 5.87 54.35
C ASN A 226 29.51 6.26 54.32
N THR A 227 29.85 7.54 54.17
CA THR A 227 31.25 7.97 54.25
C THR A 227 31.61 8.16 55.73
N PRO A 228 32.49 7.32 56.33
CA PRO A 228 32.85 7.47 57.74
C PRO A 228 33.50 8.84 57.97
N SER A 229 33.03 9.54 59.01
CA SER A 229 33.65 10.82 59.41
C SER A 229 35.14 10.62 59.65
N PRO A 230 36.00 11.53 59.16
CA PRO A 230 37.42 11.47 59.45
C PRO A 230 37.60 11.53 60.97
N SER A 231 38.16 10.47 61.54
CA SER A 231 38.54 10.39 62.95
C SER A 231 39.50 11.53 63.28
N GLN A 232 39.02 12.49 64.07
CA GLN A 232 39.85 13.52 64.69
C GLN A 232 40.69 12.94 65.82
#